data_AF-A0A246L4B4-F1
#
_entry.id   AF-A0A246L4B4-F1
#
_cell.length_a   1.000
_cell.length_b   1.000
_cell.length_c   1.000
_cell.angle_alpha   90.00
_cell.angle_beta   90.00
_cell.angle_gamma   90.00
#
_symmetry.space_group_name_H-M   'P 1'
#
loop_
_entity.id
_entity.type
_entity.pdbx_description
1 polymer ?
#
loop_
_entity_poly.entity_id
_entity_poly.type
_entity_poly.pdbx_seq_one_letter_code
_entity_poly.pdbx_strand_id
1 'polypeptide(L)'
;MARVLVVGTDIQGEQALLQRLRVASALPDGQIRRSQDLDDCDLLVIRDTPALRNAALRMRQQRPRLQCWIEDIGGQLRDGDGHQDVLDDGAIGRALRRMQLAPEPLAMHAPAPIRLADGAHAITRLLRERLPLRQGQALLSDAGEPLLLMDLEHDQAVLLQEPASALVERLADAFERLQLDALTPARLQALAGDRPRQPLRPLLWQWAQRSRHWQALDERLRGASVKLLRWPDFRVLGHDHDGFRLCSLLLKRACTVEECAMLLELPAAAVRDFIHAAYLCGYAQLQAALATPMMATDGSRADSGLLARLWRHLRGSERNA
;
A
#
# COMPACT_ATOMS: atom_id res chain seq x y z
N MET A 1 -10.78 17.44 20.13
CA MET A 1 -9.67 18.37 19.79
C MET A 1 -9.75 18.64 18.30
N ALA A 2 -9.73 19.90 17.86
CA ALA A 2 -9.86 20.31 16.46
C ALA A 2 -8.50 20.75 15.89
N ARG A 3 -8.03 20.09 14.82
CA ARG A 3 -6.79 20.43 14.12
C ARG A 3 -7.10 21.31 12.92
N VAL A 4 -6.54 22.51 12.91
CA VAL A 4 -6.83 23.54 11.94
C VAL A 4 -5.62 23.76 11.05
N LEU A 5 -5.79 23.60 9.74
CA LEU A 5 -4.79 23.96 8.73
C LEU A 5 -5.24 25.25 8.04
N VAL A 6 -4.35 26.25 7.99
CA VAL A 6 -4.60 27.52 7.32
C VAL A 6 -3.71 27.62 6.08
N VAL A 7 -4.29 27.90 4.91
CA VAL A 7 -3.59 27.93 3.62
C VAL A 7 -3.84 29.26 2.90
N GLY A 8 -2.75 29.91 2.49
CA GLY A 8 -2.80 31.17 1.73
C GLY A 8 -2.75 32.44 2.60
N THR A 9 -2.48 32.29 3.89
CA THR A 9 -2.31 33.39 4.85
C THR A 9 -0.86 33.37 5.39
N ASP A 10 -0.32 34.53 5.74
CA ASP A 10 1.02 34.65 6.34
C ASP A 10 1.01 34.18 7.81
N ILE A 11 2.20 34.08 8.42
CA ILE A 11 2.35 33.56 9.79
C ILE A 11 1.56 34.42 10.80
N GLN A 12 1.51 35.74 10.60
CA GLN A 12 0.79 36.64 11.48
C GLN A 12 -0.73 36.50 11.34
N GLY A 13 -1.25 36.43 10.11
CA GLY A 13 -2.67 36.21 9.87
C GLY A 13 -3.13 34.83 10.32
N GLU A 14 -2.31 33.79 10.15
CA GLU A 14 -2.59 32.46 10.68
C GLU A 14 -2.71 32.46 12.21
N GLN A 15 -1.79 33.13 12.92
CA GLN A 15 -1.85 33.24 14.38
C GLN A 15 -3.08 34.02 14.84
N ALA A 16 -3.41 35.13 14.16
CA ALA A 16 -4.59 35.93 14.48
C ALA A 16 -5.89 35.13 14.27
N LEU A 17 -5.98 34.37 13.18
CA LEU A 17 -7.11 33.51 12.89
C LEU A 17 -7.26 32.41 13.95
N LEU A 18 -6.18 31.68 14.27
CA LEU A 18 -6.20 30.65 15.30
C LEU A 18 -6.62 31.22 16.67
N GLN A 19 -6.17 32.44 16.99
CA GLN A 19 -6.58 33.11 18.22
C GLN A 19 -8.06 33.47 18.21
N ARG A 20 -8.58 33.99 17.10
CA ARG A 20 -10.02 34.26 16.92
C ARG A 20 -10.86 32.99 17.08
N LEU A 21 -10.43 31.88 16.49
CA LEU A 21 -11.14 30.59 16.63
C LEU A 21 -11.21 30.12 18.08
N ARG A 22 -10.13 30.29 18.86
CA ARG A 22 -10.11 29.98 20.30
C ARG A 22 -11.11 30.83 21.07
N VAL A 23 -11.08 32.15 20.86
CA VAL A 23 -11.98 33.10 21.52
C VAL A 23 -13.45 32.81 21.18
N ALA A 24 -13.77 32.66 19.89
CA ALA A 24 -15.14 32.40 19.41
C ALA A 24 -15.71 31.06 19.90
N SER A 25 -14.85 30.07 20.12
CA SER A 25 -15.28 28.75 20.58
C SER A 25 -15.61 28.66 22.06
N ALA A 26 -15.08 29.58 22.89
CA ALA A 26 -15.15 29.53 24.35
C ALA A 26 -14.66 28.19 24.95
N LEU A 27 -13.71 27.53 24.28
CA LEU A 27 -13.20 26.22 24.67
C LEU A 27 -11.93 26.33 25.52
N PRO A 28 -11.64 25.31 26.36
CA PRO A 28 -10.39 25.23 27.10
C PRO A 28 -9.15 25.29 26.19
N ASP A 29 -8.09 25.89 26.69
CA ASP A 29 -6.81 26.00 25.98
C ASP A 29 -6.30 24.63 25.51
N GLY A 30 -5.77 24.59 24.29
CA GLY A 30 -5.22 23.38 23.67
C GLY A 30 -6.22 22.53 22.88
N GLN A 31 -7.52 22.86 22.89
CA GLN A 31 -8.50 22.15 22.08
C GLN A 31 -8.49 22.53 20.59
N ILE A 32 -7.91 23.67 20.23
CA ILE A 32 -7.68 24.12 18.85
C ILE A 32 -6.18 24.19 18.61
N ARG A 33 -5.67 23.33 17.71
CA ARG A 33 -4.24 23.24 17.37
C ARG A 33 -4.01 23.49 15.90
N ARG A 34 -2.87 24.11 15.60
CA ARG A 34 -2.34 24.23 14.24
C ARG A 34 -1.96 22.85 13.73
N SER A 35 -2.43 22.48 12.54
CA SER A 35 -1.88 21.37 11.75
C SER A 35 -0.92 21.93 10.71
N GLN A 36 0.17 21.22 10.46
CA GLN A 36 1.07 21.48 9.33
C GLN A 36 0.87 20.46 8.20
N ASP A 37 0.09 19.41 8.47
CA ASP A 37 -0.18 18.33 7.56
C ASP A 37 -1.62 18.45 7.02
N LEU A 38 -1.74 18.37 5.69
CA LEU A 38 -3.01 18.31 5.00
C LEU A 38 -3.77 17.05 5.37
N ASP A 39 -3.07 15.93 5.57
CA ASP A 39 -3.69 14.64 5.89
C ASP A 39 -4.22 14.58 7.32
N ASP A 40 -3.70 15.43 8.21
CA ASP A 40 -4.00 15.43 9.65
C ASP A 40 -4.87 16.59 10.14
N CYS A 41 -5.60 17.29 9.26
CA CYS A 41 -6.51 18.38 9.63
C CYS A 41 -8.00 17.96 9.66
N ASP A 42 -8.74 18.55 10.60
CA ASP A 42 -10.20 18.41 10.76
C ASP A 42 -10.95 19.62 10.17
N LEU A 43 -10.30 20.79 10.19
CA LEU A 43 -10.75 22.04 9.60
C LEU A 43 -9.66 22.62 8.69
N LEU A 44 -10.00 22.84 7.43
CA LEU A 44 -9.20 23.56 6.45
C LEU A 44 -9.74 24.99 6.31
N VAL A 45 -8.91 26.01 6.56
CA VAL A 45 -9.23 27.40 6.25
C VAL A 45 -8.36 27.86 5.09
N ILE A 46 -8.99 28.23 3.97
CA ILE A 46 -8.30 28.71 2.78
C ILE A 46 -8.57 30.19 2.55
N ARG A 47 -7.59 30.90 2.00
CA ARG A 47 -7.84 32.24 1.47
C ARG A 47 -8.69 32.18 0.19
N ASP A 48 -9.55 33.16 0.02
CA ASP A 48 -10.44 33.29 -1.13
C ASP A 48 -9.69 33.53 -2.45
N THR A 49 -9.26 32.44 -3.08
CA THR A 49 -8.70 32.46 -4.43
C THR A 49 -9.29 31.31 -5.26
N PRO A 50 -9.45 31.48 -6.59
CA PRO A 50 -10.00 30.42 -7.44
C PRO A 50 -9.20 29.11 -7.37
N ALA A 51 -7.87 29.20 -7.29
CA ALA A 51 -6.99 28.04 -7.19
C ALA A 51 -7.20 27.26 -5.87
N LEU A 52 -7.26 27.96 -4.73
CA LEU A 52 -7.47 27.32 -3.43
C LEU A 52 -8.90 26.77 -3.28
N ARG A 53 -9.91 27.46 -3.82
CA ARG A 53 -11.29 26.94 -3.85
C ARG A 53 -11.37 25.61 -4.61
N ASN A 54 -10.77 25.53 -5.79
CA ASN A 54 -10.75 24.29 -6.58
C ASN A 54 -9.94 23.17 -5.89
N ALA A 55 -8.85 23.52 -5.20
CA ALA A 55 -8.08 22.56 -4.41
C ALA A 55 -8.89 22.03 -3.23
N ALA A 56 -9.53 22.90 -2.46
CA ALA A 56 -10.38 22.55 -1.34
C ALA A 56 -11.59 21.69 -1.77
N LEU A 57 -12.24 22.01 -2.89
CA LEU A 57 -13.32 21.19 -3.44
C LEU A 57 -12.88 19.75 -3.72
N ARG A 58 -11.71 19.57 -4.36
CA ARG A 58 -11.13 18.23 -4.60
C ARG A 58 -10.80 17.51 -3.29
N MET A 59 -10.24 18.22 -2.31
CA MET A 59 -9.95 17.64 -1.00
C MET A 59 -11.21 17.21 -0.26
N ARG A 60 -12.30 17.98 -0.33
CA ARG A 60 -13.59 17.61 0.29
C ARG A 60 -14.26 16.43 -0.41
N GLN A 61 -14.13 16.33 -1.74
CA GLN A 61 -14.59 15.14 -2.48
C GLN A 61 -13.86 13.87 -2.00
N GLN A 62 -12.57 13.99 -1.69
CA GLN A 62 -11.76 12.88 -1.14
C GLN A 62 -11.99 12.67 0.37
N ARG A 63 -12.36 13.72 1.11
CA ARG A 63 -12.55 13.73 2.56
C ARG A 63 -13.85 14.48 2.93
N PRO A 64 -15.01 13.81 2.82
CA PRO A 64 -16.31 14.46 3.08
C PRO A 64 -16.51 14.91 4.54
N ARG A 65 -15.66 14.46 5.47
CA ARG A 65 -15.65 14.89 6.88
C ARG A 65 -14.79 16.13 7.13
N LEU A 66 -13.97 16.55 6.16
CA LEU A 66 -13.15 17.75 6.26
C LEU A 66 -14.04 18.99 6.16
N GLN A 67 -14.10 19.76 7.24
CA GLN A 67 -14.74 21.07 7.20
C GLN A 67 -13.82 22.04 6.46
N CYS A 68 -14.39 22.84 5.57
CA CYS A 68 -13.63 23.82 4.81
C CYS A 68 -14.27 25.19 4.95
N TRP A 69 -13.49 26.17 5.41
CA TRP A 69 -13.91 27.57 5.45
C TRP A 69 -13.06 28.41 4.53
N ILE A 70 -13.67 29.45 3.99
CA ILE A 70 -13.04 30.39 3.08
C ILE A 70 -12.92 31.73 3.81
N GLU A 71 -11.68 32.20 3.96
CA GLU A 71 -11.35 33.50 4.50
C GLU A 71 -11.27 34.53 3.35
N ASP A 72 -12.11 35.55 3.41
CA ASP A 72 -12.07 36.65 2.44
C ASP A 72 -11.00 37.70 2.77
N ILE A 73 -10.85 38.70 1.90
CA ILE A 73 -9.83 39.76 2.05
C ILE A 73 -10.08 40.61 3.32
N GLY A 74 -11.31 40.63 3.83
CA GLY A 74 -11.69 41.33 5.07
C GLY A 74 -11.53 40.47 6.34
N GLY A 75 -10.98 39.25 6.23
CA GLY A 75 -10.83 38.33 7.36
C GLY A 75 -12.15 37.71 7.82
N GLN A 76 -13.21 37.78 7.02
CA GLN A 76 -14.47 37.11 7.31
C GLN A 76 -14.41 35.67 6.83
N LEU A 77 -14.98 34.76 7.63
CA LEU A 77 -15.04 33.34 7.31
C LEU A 77 -16.38 33.00 6.71
N ARG A 78 -16.37 32.15 5.69
CA ARG A 78 -17.57 31.63 5.03
C ARG A 78 -17.49 30.12 4.93
N ASP A 79 -18.65 29.48 4.86
CA ASP A 79 -18.69 28.05 4.62
C ASP A 79 -18.24 27.72 3.18
N GLY A 80 -17.40 26.70 3.03
CA GLY A 80 -16.94 26.18 1.74
C GLY A 80 -18.02 25.38 0.99
N ASP A 81 -19.20 25.17 1.59
CA ASP A 81 -20.37 24.48 1.00
C ASP A 81 -21.21 25.31 0.02
N GLY A 82 -20.72 26.47 -0.39
CA GLY A 82 -21.43 27.34 -1.35
C GLY A 82 -22.58 28.14 -0.73
N HIS A 83 -22.79 28.03 0.58
CA HIS A 83 -23.60 29.00 1.33
C HIS A 83 -22.81 30.31 1.45
N GLN A 84 -23.41 31.43 1.07
CA GLN A 84 -22.76 32.75 1.08
C GLN A 84 -22.70 33.39 2.47
N ASP A 85 -23.28 32.75 3.48
CA ASP A 85 -23.42 33.32 4.81
C ASP A 85 -22.07 33.43 5.51
N VAL A 86 -21.81 34.63 6.03
CA VAL A 86 -20.64 34.91 6.85
C VAL A 86 -20.81 34.23 8.21
N LEU A 87 -19.79 33.47 8.61
CA LEU A 87 -19.72 32.82 9.91
C LEU A 87 -19.40 33.88 10.97
N ASP A 88 -20.42 34.27 11.73
CA ASP A 88 -20.24 35.06 12.95
C ASP A 88 -19.55 34.23 14.05
N ASP A 89 -19.04 34.89 15.09
CA ASP A 89 -18.30 34.20 16.16
C ASP A 89 -19.18 33.16 16.89
N GLY A 90 -20.50 33.38 16.93
CA GLY A 90 -21.47 32.40 17.43
C GLY A 90 -21.57 31.14 16.57
N ALA A 91 -21.60 31.28 15.24
CA ALA A 91 -21.61 30.18 14.27
C ALA A 91 -20.28 29.44 14.26
N ILE A 92 -19.16 30.16 14.30
CA ILE A 92 -17.81 29.60 14.47
C ILE A 92 -17.79 28.73 15.73
N GLY A 93 -18.23 29.28 16.87
CA GLY A 93 -18.24 28.56 18.13
C GLY A 93 -19.19 27.36 18.17
N ARG A 94 -20.35 27.42 17.50
CA ARG A 94 -21.25 26.27 17.35
C ARG A 94 -20.62 25.18 16.46
N ALA A 95 -20.01 25.56 15.35
CA ALA A 95 -19.38 24.62 14.43
C ALA A 95 -18.17 23.92 15.08
N LEU A 96 -17.30 24.67 15.74
CA LEU A 96 -16.15 24.10 16.48
C LEU A 96 -16.59 23.19 17.63
N ARG A 97 -17.66 23.55 18.36
CA ARG A 97 -18.22 22.67 19.40
C ARG A 97 -18.84 21.41 18.82
N ARG A 98 -19.53 21.46 17.67
CA ARG A 98 -20.00 20.25 16.96
C ARG A 98 -18.86 19.34 16.54
N MET A 99 -17.72 19.89 16.10
CA MET A 99 -16.52 19.12 15.81
C MET A 99 -15.93 18.43 17.05
N GLN A 100 -16.30 18.87 18.26
CA GLN A 100 -15.79 18.34 19.54
C GLN A 100 -16.79 17.45 20.28
N LEU A 101 -18.08 17.66 20.06
CA LEU A 101 -19.19 16.93 20.66
C LEU A 101 -19.51 15.60 19.96
N ALA A 102 -18.58 15.01 19.20
CA ALA A 102 -18.72 13.61 18.82
C ALA A 102 -18.42 12.73 20.06
N PRO A 103 -19.45 12.48 20.87
CA PRO A 103 -20.06 11.16 20.83
C PRO A 103 -21.59 11.23 20.88
N GLU A 104 -22.25 10.97 19.76
CA GLU A 104 -23.62 10.44 19.76
C GLU A 104 -23.54 8.93 19.50
N PRO A 105 -23.96 8.08 20.44
CA PRO A 105 -23.98 6.62 20.28
C PRO A 105 -25.31 6.20 19.65
N LEU A 106 -25.48 6.40 18.34
CA LEU A 106 -26.60 5.82 17.60
C LEU A 106 -26.12 5.32 16.23
N ALA A 107 -26.16 3.99 16.09
CA ALA A 107 -25.75 3.18 14.94
C ALA A 107 -24.26 3.23 14.58
N MET A 108 -23.62 2.06 14.64
CA MET A 108 -22.30 1.74 14.08
C MET A 108 -22.13 2.24 12.64
N HIS A 109 -21.75 3.51 12.45
CA HIS A 109 -21.07 3.94 11.24
C HIS A 109 -19.61 4.15 11.60
N ALA A 110 -18.88 3.03 11.58
CA ALA A 110 -17.43 3.09 11.44
C ALA A 110 -17.11 4.12 10.33
N PRO A 111 -16.06 4.97 10.48
CA PRO A 111 -15.55 5.74 9.35
C PRO A 111 -15.53 4.85 8.13
N ALA A 112 -16.11 5.32 7.01
CA ALA A 112 -16.06 4.57 5.77
C ALA A 112 -14.59 4.17 5.54
N PRO A 113 -14.32 2.89 5.29
CA PRO A 113 -12.96 2.42 5.17
C PRO A 113 -12.22 3.26 4.12
N ILE A 114 -11.00 3.70 4.43
CA ILE A 114 -10.18 4.44 3.47
C ILE A 114 -9.72 3.44 2.43
N ARG A 115 -10.34 3.48 1.24
CA ARG A 115 -9.98 2.62 0.12
C ARG A 115 -8.53 2.90 -0.29
N LEU A 116 -7.71 1.85 -0.23
CA LEU A 116 -6.32 1.90 -0.64
C LEU A 116 -6.12 1.44 -2.08
N ALA A 117 -6.81 0.37 -2.47
CA ALA A 117 -6.76 -0.19 -3.82
C ALA A 117 -7.97 -1.08 -4.09
N ASP A 118 -8.34 -1.19 -5.35
CA ASP A 118 -9.40 -2.05 -5.86
C ASP A 118 -8.94 -2.76 -7.15
N GLY A 119 -9.29 -4.04 -7.27
CA GLY A 119 -8.91 -4.89 -8.40
C GLY A 119 -7.44 -5.34 -8.41
N ALA A 120 -7.13 -6.27 -9.30
CA ALA A 120 -5.89 -7.04 -9.23
C ALA A 120 -4.66 -6.15 -9.44
N HIS A 121 -4.73 -5.21 -10.39
CA HIS A 121 -3.62 -4.33 -10.73
C HIS A 121 -3.26 -3.37 -9.59
N ALA A 122 -4.25 -2.66 -9.03
CA ALA A 122 -4.00 -1.66 -7.99
C ALA A 122 -3.55 -2.33 -6.69
N ILE A 123 -4.15 -3.47 -6.33
CA ILE A 123 -3.77 -4.26 -5.15
C ILE A 123 -2.33 -4.77 -5.31
N THR A 124 -1.99 -5.33 -6.47
CA THR A 124 -0.62 -5.80 -6.74
C THR A 124 0.39 -4.67 -6.61
N ARG A 125 0.11 -3.50 -7.19
CA ARG A 125 0.99 -2.33 -7.08
C ARG A 125 1.18 -1.92 -5.62
N LEU A 126 0.09 -1.80 -4.86
CA LEU A 126 0.13 -1.35 -3.48
C LEU A 126 0.90 -2.31 -2.57
N LEU A 127 0.66 -3.62 -2.69
CA LEU A 127 1.38 -4.63 -1.91
C LEU A 127 2.88 -4.60 -2.22
N ARG A 128 3.25 -4.42 -3.49
CA ARG A 128 4.66 -4.28 -3.89
C ARG A 128 5.36 -3.07 -3.32
N GLU A 129 4.65 -1.97 -3.17
CA GLU A 129 5.20 -0.74 -2.59
C GLU A 129 5.32 -0.87 -1.07
N ARG A 130 4.33 -1.45 -0.40
CA ARG A 130 4.24 -1.45 1.07
C ARG A 130 4.92 -2.64 1.77
N LEU A 131 4.93 -3.83 1.17
CA LEU A 131 5.55 -5.02 1.79
C LEU A 131 7.07 -4.90 2.01
N PRO A 132 7.86 -4.33 1.09
CA PRO A 132 9.29 -4.10 1.33
C PRO A 132 9.54 -3.05 2.40
N LEU A 133 8.66 -2.03 2.49
CA LEU A 133 8.74 -0.93 3.45
C LEU A 133 8.15 -1.27 4.81
N ARG A 134 7.52 -2.43 4.97
CA ARG A 134 6.82 -2.85 6.20
C ARG A 134 5.82 -1.78 6.66
N GLN A 135 5.00 -1.30 5.75
CA GLN A 135 4.18 -0.12 5.99
C GLN A 135 2.68 -0.42 6.06
N GLY A 136 2.12 -0.24 7.25
CA GLY A 136 0.69 -0.11 7.48
C GLY A 136 -0.06 -1.42 7.63
N GLN A 137 -1.37 -1.28 7.85
CA GLN A 137 -2.31 -2.38 8.04
C GLN A 137 -3.44 -2.23 7.02
N ALA A 138 -3.97 -3.36 6.56
CA ALA A 138 -5.05 -3.37 5.58
C ALA A 138 -6.07 -4.47 5.83
N LEU A 139 -7.31 -4.23 5.42
CA LEU A 139 -8.38 -5.20 5.33
C LEU A 139 -8.60 -5.55 3.86
N LEU A 140 -8.52 -6.83 3.52
CA LEU A 140 -8.93 -7.34 2.22
C LEU A 140 -10.36 -7.85 2.31
N SER A 141 -11.19 -7.38 1.39
CA SER A 141 -12.61 -7.72 1.31
C SER A 141 -13.00 -8.13 -0.11
N ASP A 142 -14.05 -8.94 -0.22
CA ASP A 142 -14.74 -9.27 -1.48
C ASP A 142 -16.17 -8.76 -1.39
N ALA A 143 -16.58 -7.84 -2.28
CA ALA A 143 -17.91 -7.23 -2.26
C ALA A 143 -18.34 -6.68 -0.87
N GLY A 144 -17.38 -6.14 -0.10
CA GLY A 144 -17.61 -5.63 1.26
C GLY A 144 -17.57 -6.67 2.37
N GLU A 145 -17.47 -7.96 2.04
CA GLU A 145 -17.29 -9.04 3.00
C GLU A 145 -15.81 -9.14 3.42
N PRO A 146 -15.48 -8.99 4.71
CA PRO A 146 -14.10 -8.97 5.20
C PRO A 146 -13.51 -10.39 5.23
N LEU A 147 -12.42 -10.60 4.49
CA LEU A 147 -11.81 -11.93 4.33
C LEU A 147 -10.51 -12.08 5.14
N LEU A 148 -9.63 -11.08 5.04
CA LEU A 148 -8.25 -11.18 5.53
C LEU A 148 -7.78 -9.84 6.08
N LEU A 149 -7.30 -9.85 7.32
CA LEU A 149 -6.52 -8.75 7.88
C LEU A 149 -5.06 -8.94 7.52
N MET A 150 -4.41 -7.88 7.05
CA MET A 150 -2.99 -7.84 6.73
C MET A 150 -2.29 -6.84 7.64
N ASP A 151 -1.33 -7.33 8.41
CA ASP A 151 -0.36 -6.51 9.13
C ASP A 151 0.95 -6.51 8.32
N LEU A 152 1.09 -5.52 7.42
CA LEU A 152 2.23 -5.44 6.50
C LEU A 152 3.53 -5.10 7.25
N GLU A 153 3.41 -4.45 8.40
CA GLU A 153 4.54 -4.07 9.26
C GLU A 153 5.22 -5.31 9.88
N HIS A 154 4.39 -6.22 10.41
CA HIS A 154 4.85 -7.45 11.04
C HIS A 154 4.89 -8.67 10.09
N ASP A 155 4.51 -8.49 8.82
CA ASP A 155 4.42 -9.56 7.82
C ASP A 155 3.46 -10.69 8.28
N GLN A 156 2.36 -10.31 8.92
CA GLN A 156 1.35 -11.22 9.47
C GLN A 156 -0.01 -11.04 8.80
N ALA A 157 -0.79 -12.11 8.83
CA ALA A 157 -2.16 -12.17 8.36
C ALA A 157 -3.05 -12.79 9.44
N VAL A 158 -4.30 -12.33 9.51
CA VAL A 158 -5.35 -12.96 10.33
C VAL A 158 -6.54 -13.23 9.44
N LEU A 159 -6.93 -14.50 9.36
CA LEU A 159 -8.06 -14.93 8.56
C LEU A 159 -9.34 -14.64 9.34
N LEU A 160 -10.28 -13.95 8.70
CA LEU A 160 -11.57 -13.65 9.30
C LEU A 160 -12.62 -14.71 8.96
N GLN A 161 -12.42 -15.40 7.85
CA GLN A 161 -13.28 -16.44 7.32
C GLN A 161 -12.47 -17.61 6.77
N GLU A 162 -13.12 -18.77 6.68
CA GLU A 162 -12.66 -19.99 5.98
C GLU A 162 -11.31 -20.56 6.48
N PRO A 163 -11.01 -21.85 6.20
CA PRO A 163 -9.64 -22.34 6.30
C PRO A 163 -8.76 -21.72 5.20
N ALA A 164 -7.45 -21.64 5.42
CA ALA A 164 -6.52 -20.96 4.52
C ALA A 164 -6.55 -21.47 3.07
N SER A 165 -6.77 -22.77 2.84
CA SER A 165 -6.85 -23.33 1.48
C SER A 165 -8.06 -22.82 0.70
N ALA A 166 -9.25 -22.81 1.32
CA ALA A 166 -10.47 -22.32 0.70
C ALA A 166 -10.40 -20.81 0.42
N LEU A 167 -9.85 -20.05 1.36
CA LEU A 167 -9.62 -18.62 1.18
C LEU A 167 -8.75 -18.35 -0.06
N VAL A 168 -7.64 -19.09 -0.25
CA VAL A 168 -6.74 -18.83 -1.37
C VAL A 168 -7.42 -19.05 -2.72
N GLU A 169 -8.23 -20.11 -2.87
CA GLU A 169 -9.01 -20.34 -4.10
C GLU A 169 -10.01 -19.20 -4.34
N ARG A 170 -10.72 -18.78 -3.28
CA ARG A 170 -11.64 -17.64 -3.34
C ARG A 170 -10.93 -16.35 -3.77
N LEU A 171 -9.75 -16.06 -3.22
CA LEU A 171 -8.96 -14.88 -3.58
C LEU A 171 -8.47 -14.94 -5.04
N ALA A 172 -8.10 -16.12 -5.53
CA ALA A 172 -7.66 -16.34 -6.89
C ALA A 172 -8.80 -16.07 -7.90
N ASP A 173 -10.00 -16.59 -7.62
CA ASP A 173 -11.19 -16.36 -8.46
C ASP A 173 -11.68 -14.91 -8.39
N ALA A 174 -11.53 -14.27 -7.22
CA ALA A 174 -12.06 -12.94 -6.93
C ALA A 174 -11.16 -11.77 -7.27
N PHE A 175 -9.93 -11.97 -7.73
CA PHE A 175 -8.92 -10.92 -7.63
C PHE A 175 -9.35 -9.54 -8.17
N GLU A 176 -10.03 -9.49 -9.32
CA GLU A 176 -10.50 -8.23 -9.91
C GLU A 176 -11.61 -7.51 -9.14
N ARG A 177 -12.36 -8.21 -8.29
CA ARG A 177 -13.42 -7.61 -7.44
C ARG A 177 -12.95 -7.36 -6.00
N LEU A 178 -11.74 -7.78 -5.66
CA LEU A 178 -11.18 -7.57 -4.33
C LEU A 178 -10.86 -6.11 -4.07
N GLN A 179 -10.81 -5.82 -2.78
CA GLN A 179 -10.86 -4.49 -2.24
C GLN A 179 -9.94 -4.42 -1.03
N LEU A 180 -8.96 -3.51 -1.04
CA LEU A 180 -8.06 -3.24 0.08
C LEU A 180 -8.39 -1.91 0.73
N ASP A 181 -8.59 -1.96 2.04
CA ASP A 181 -8.95 -0.81 2.88
C ASP A 181 -7.90 -0.60 3.97
N ALA A 182 -7.60 0.66 4.28
CA ALA A 182 -6.65 1.00 5.32
C ALA A 182 -7.23 0.65 6.70
N LEU A 183 -6.37 0.09 7.55
CA LEU A 183 -6.66 -0.10 8.96
C LEU A 183 -5.67 0.68 9.81
N THR A 184 -6.15 1.13 10.97
CA THR A 184 -5.26 1.51 12.07
C THR A 184 -4.82 0.25 12.82
N PRO A 185 -3.67 0.27 13.51
CA PRO A 185 -3.23 -0.84 14.35
C PRO A 185 -4.29 -1.25 15.40
N ALA A 186 -4.92 -0.25 16.04
CA ALA A 186 -5.98 -0.48 17.02
C ALA A 186 -7.20 -1.19 16.40
N ARG A 187 -7.60 -0.82 15.17
CA ARG A 187 -8.72 -1.46 14.48
C ARG A 187 -8.36 -2.87 14.05
N LEU A 188 -7.15 -3.11 13.57
CA LEU A 188 -6.66 -4.45 13.25
C LEU A 188 -6.71 -5.35 14.49
N GLN A 189 -6.20 -4.88 15.65
CA GLN A 189 -6.23 -5.65 16.90
C GLN A 189 -7.67 -5.97 17.33
N ALA A 190 -8.57 -5.00 17.25
CA ALA A 190 -9.98 -5.18 17.61
C ALA A 190 -10.69 -6.19 16.69
N LEU A 191 -10.41 -6.16 15.37
CA LEU A 191 -10.99 -7.08 14.41
C LEU A 191 -10.38 -8.48 14.50
N ALA A 192 -9.07 -8.58 14.75
CA ALA A 192 -8.37 -9.84 14.89
C ALA A 192 -8.89 -10.62 16.11
N GLY A 193 -9.08 -9.95 17.25
CA GLY A 193 -9.42 -10.61 18.51
C GLY A 193 -8.36 -11.65 18.88
N ASP A 194 -8.80 -12.83 19.32
CA ASP A 194 -7.92 -13.95 19.70
C ASP A 194 -7.59 -14.90 18.54
N ARG A 195 -7.91 -14.51 17.29
CA ARG A 195 -7.66 -15.35 16.12
C ARG A 195 -6.15 -15.54 15.89
N PRO A 196 -5.74 -16.70 15.36
CA PRO A 196 -4.32 -16.98 15.12
C PRO A 196 -3.76 -16.02 14.07
N ARG A 197 -2.56 -15.51 14.35
CA ARG A 197 -1.73 -14.80 13.38
C ARG A 197 -0.88 -15.81 12.63
N GLN A 198 -0.86 -15.67 11.32
CA GLN A 198 -0.04 -16.51 10.45
C GLN A 198 0.82 -15.66 9.51
N PRO A 199 1.91 -16.22 8.97
CA PRO A 199 2.77 -15.50 8.05
C PRO A 199 2.02 -15.02 6.80
N LEU A 200 2.16 -13.74 6.45
CA LEU A 200 1.46 -13.14 5.32
C LEU A 200 1.97 -13.64 3.97
N ARG A 201 3.29 -13.66 3.77
CA ARG A 201 3.88 -13.95 2.45
C ARG A 201 3.59 -15.35 1.91
N PRO A 202 3.56 -16.42 2.72
CA PRO A 202 3.12 -17.72 2.22
C PRO A 202 1.70 -17.74 1.69
N LEU A 203 0.79 -16.97 2.31
CA LEU A 203 -0.57 -16.83 1.81
C LEU A 203 -0.62 -16.04 0.50
N LEU A 204 0.09 -14.89 0.43
CA LEU A 204 0.16 -14.09 -0.80
C LEU A 204 0.81 -14.85 -1.96
N TRP A 205 1.84 -15.64 -1.67
CA TRP A 205 2.53 -16.46 -2.66
C TRP A 205 1.60 -17.50 -3.27
N GLN A 206 0.88 -18.24 -2.43
CA GLN A 206 -0.10 -19.23 -2.88
C GLN A 206 -1.27 -18.60 -3.63
N TRP A 207 -1.76 -17.45 -3.17
CA TRP A 207 -2.76 -16.66 -3.88
C TRP A 207 -2.29 -16.28 -5.28
N ALA A 208 -1.04 -15.82 -5.40
CA ALA A 208 -0.52 -15.42 -6.69
C ALA A 208 -0.41 -16.57 -7.68
N GLN A 209 0.08 -17.73 -7.22
CA GLN A 209 0.24 -18.93 -8.05
C GLN A 209 -1.10 -19.50 -8.56
N ARG A 210 -2.19 -19.30 -7.83
CA ARG A 210 -3.52 -19.80 -8.22
C ARG A 210 -4.34 -18.79 -9.04
N SER A 211 -4.01 -17.51 -8.93
CA SER A 211 -4.70 -16.45 -9.65
C SER A 211 -4.46 -16.51 -11.16
N ARG A 212 -5.48 -16.14 -11.93
CA ARG A 212 -5.41 -15.98 -13.40
C ARG A 212 -5.44 -14.53 -13.87
N HIS A 213 -5.58 -13.58 -12.93
CA HIS A 213 -5.77 -12.15 -13.21
C HIS A 213 -4.43 -11.41 -13.30
N TRP A 214 -3.59 -11.85 -14.25
CA TRP A 214 -2.23 -11.37 -14.45
C TRP A 214 -2.00 -10.69 -15.81
N GLN A 215 -3.04 -10.47 -16.60
CA GLN A 215 -2.95 -10.02 -18.00
C GLN A 215 -2.10 -8.75 -18.15
N ALA A 216 -2.32 -7.76 -17.27
CA ALA A 216 -1.56 -6.51 -17.28
C ALA A 216 -0.07 -6.70 -16.94
N LEU A 217 0.27 -7.67 -16.09
CA LEU A 217 1.65 -8.00 -15.76
C LEU A 217 2.29 -8.80 -16.89
N ASP A 218 1.58 -9.79 -17.43
CA ASP A 218 2.05 -10.62 -18.53
C ASP A 218 2.35 -9.81 -19.79
N GLU A 219 1.54 -8.81 -20.11
CA GLU A 219 1.82 -7.90 -21.22
C GLU A 219 3.14 -7.14 -21.02
N ARG A 220 3.40 -6.68 -19.79
CA ARG A 220 4.65 -6.00 -19.45
C ARG A 220 5.85 -6.94 -19.49
N LEU A 221 5.66 -8.20 -19.11
CA LEU A 221 6.72 -9.22 -19.12
C LEU A 221 7.22 -9.53 -20.53
N ARG A 222 6.39 -9.36 -21.58
CA ARG A 222 6.84 -9.56 -22.98
C ARG A 222 7.96 -8.63 -23.41
N GLY A 223 8.08 -7.46 -22.79
CA GLY A 223 9.09 -6.44 -23.11
C GLY A 223 10.05 -6.13 -21.96
N ALA A 224 10.07 -6.95 -20.91
CA ALA A 224 10.83 -6.66 -19.69
C ALA A 224 11.59 -7.90 -19.20
N SER A 225 12.76 -7.66 -18.62
CA SER A 225 13.46 -8.67 -17.83
C SER A 225 13.04 -8.56 -16.37
N VAL A 226 13.04 -9.67 -15.66
CA VAL A 226 12.73 -9.73 -14.23
C VAL A 226 14.02 -9.92 -13.45
N LYS A 227 14.17 -9.16 -12.35
CA LYS A 227 15.26 -9.35 -11.39
C LYS A 227 14.68 -9.58 -10.00
N LEU A 228 15.20 -10.57 -9.29
CA LEU A 228 14.92 -10.71 -7.86
C LEU A 228 15.77 -9.71 -7.06
N LEU A 229 15.14 -9.10 -6.08
CA LEU A 229 15.75 -8.14 -5.16
C LEU A 229 16.40 -8.84 -3.97
N ARG A 230 15.81 -9.95 -3.53
CA ARG A 230 16.23 -10.76 -2.39
C ARG A 230 15.63 -12.16 -2.51
N TRP A 231 16.16 -13.09 -1.72
CA TRP A 231 15.56 -14.41 -1.59
C TRP A 231 14.12 -14.33 -1.06
N PRO A 232 13.17 -15.05 -1.67
CA PRO A 232 11.89 -15.35 -1.06
C PRO A 232 12.05 -16.12 0.26
N ASP A 233 11.00 -16.13 1.08
CA ASP A 233 11.01 -16.89 2.32
C ASP A 233 11.13 -18.40 2.05
N PHE A 234 11.91 -19.14 2.84
CA PHE A 234 12.00 -20.58 2.70
C PHE A 234 10.66 -21.30 2.89
N ARG A 235 9.72 -20.69 3.63
CA ARG A 235 8.33 -21.17 3.78
C ARG A 235 7.56 -21.23 2.46
N VAL A 236 7.97 -20.45 1.45
CA VAL A 236 7.36 -20.47 0.11
C VAL A 236 8.15 -21.27 -0.93
N LEU A 237 9.45 -21.44 -0.71
CA LEU A 237 10.33 -22.23 -1.59
C LEU A 237 10.39 -23.72 -1.20
N GLY A 238 9.79 -24.11 -0.07
CA GLY A 238 9.98 -25.42 0.54
C GLY A 238 9.68 -26.58 -0.42
N HIS A 239 10.73 -27.34 -0.76
CA HIS A 239 10.75 -28.54 -1.63
C HIS A 239 10.56 -28.29 -3.15
N ASP A 240 10.56 -27.04 -3.61
CA ASP A 240 10.52 -26.71 -5.03
C ASP A 240 11.94 -26.46 -5.59
N HIS A 241 12.54 -27.52 -6.15
CA HIS A 241 13.86 -27.44 -6.77
C HIS A 241 13.95 -26.38 -7.89
N ASP A 242 12.88 -26.19 -8.65
CA ASP A 242 12.88 -25.25 -9.77
C ASP A 242 12.76 -23.81 -9.28
N GLY A 243 11.99 -23.56 -8.22
CA GLY A 243 11.98 -22.30 -7.48
C GLY A 243 13.38 -21.88 -6.99
N PHE A 244 14.19 -22.81 -6.47
CA PHE A 244 15.58 -22.54 -6.08
C PHE A 244 16.49 -22.17 -7.25
N ARG A 245 16.32 -22.84 -8.40
CA ARG A 245 17.07 -22.57 -9.63
C ARG A 245 16.72 -21.19 -10.18
N LEU A 246 15.43 -20.85 -10.22
CA LEU A 246 14.93 -19.53 -10.60
C LEU A 246 15.46 -18.44 -9.66
N CYS A 247 15.44 -18.67 -8.34
CA CYS A 247 16.00 -17.74 -7.37
C CYS A 247 17.48 -17.45 -7.63
N SER A 248 18.27 -18.52 -7.81
CA SER A 248 19.71 -18.44 -8.04
C SER A 248 20.05 -17.69 -9.33
N LEU A 249 19.25 -17.87 -10.40
CA LEU A 249 19.42 -17.18 -11.66
C LEU A 249 19.03 -15.70 -11.54
N LEU A 250 17.81 -15.42 -11.07
CA LEU A 250 17.19 -14.10 -11.08
C LEU A 250 17.79 -13.12 -10.06
N LEU A 251 18.46 -13.62 -9.02
CA LEU A 251 19.26 -12.78 -8.11
C LEU A 251 20.57 -12.32 -8.74
N LYS A 252 21.20 -13.18 -9.54
CA LYS A 252 22.47 -12.88 -10.20
C LYS A 252 22.27 -11.97 -11.42
N ARG A 253 21.19 -12.19 -12.18
CA ARG A 253 20.96 -11.51 -13.45
C ARG A 253 19.47 -11.29 -13.69
N ALA A 254 19.13 -10.15 -14.29
CA ALA A 254 17.78 -9.95 -14.81
C ALA A 254 17.57 -10.78 -16.07
N CYS A 255 16.49 -11.54 -16.15
CA CYS A 255 16.20 -12.42 -17.29
C CYS A 255 14.73 -12.28 -17.70
N THR A 256 14.42 -12.46 -18.98
CA THR A 256 13.02 -12.60 -19.44
C THR A 256 12.44 -13.96 -19.02
N VAL A 257 11.14 -14.14 -19.21
CA VAL A 257 10.45 -15.42 -18.96
C VAL A 257 11.05 -16.51 -19.87
N GLU A 258 11.24 -16.21 -21.14
CA GLU A 258 11.74 -17.13 -22.17
C GLU A 258 13.20 -17.53 -21.89
N GLU A 259 14.03 -16.58 -21.46
CA GLU A 259 15.41 -16.87 -21.06
C GLU A 259 15.47 -17.79 -19.85
N CYS A 260 14.64 -17.55 -18.83
CA CYS A 260 14.54 -18.43 -17.67
C CYS A 260 14.09 -19.84 -18.07
N ALA A 261 13.04 -19.94 -18.89
CA ALA A 261 12.51 -21.21 -19.38
C ALA A 261 13.57 -22.00 -20.16
N MET A 262 14.31 -21.34 -21.04
CA MET A 262 15.36 -21.96 -21.85
C MET A 262 16.57 -22.39 -21.01
N LEU A 263 17.10 -21.50 -20.16
CA LEU A 263 18.33 -21.77 -19.39
C LEU A 263 18.14 -22.82 -18.29
N LEU A 264 16.92 -22.92 -17.75
CA LEU A 264 16.59 -23.85 -16.68
C LEU A 264 15.78 -25.06 -17.19
N GLU A 265 15.47 -25.13 -18.48
CA GLU A 265 14.66 -26.19 -19.08
C GLU A 265 13.31 -26.35 -18.37
N LEU A 266 12.65 -25.21 -18.08
CA LEU A 266 11.37 -25.15 -17.37
C LEU A 266 10.23 -24.76 -18.31
N PRO A 267 8.99 -25.23 -18.04
CA PRO A 267 7.81 -24.70 -18.73
C PRO A 267 7.68 -23.19 -18.48
N ALA A 268 7.48 -22.40 -19.55
CA ALA A 268 7.30 -20.95 -19.45
C ALA A 268 6.13 -20.56 -18.52
N ALA A 269 5.09 -21.40 -18.44
CA ALA A 269 3.99 -21.20 -17.49
C ALA A 269 4.47 -21.25 -16.04
N ALA A 270 5.25 -22.26 -15.65
CA ALA A 270 5.79 -22.38 -14.30
C ALA A 270 6.73 -21.21 -13.93
N VAL A 271 7.50 -20.72 -14.91
CA VAL A 271 8.33 -19.52 -14.74
C VAL A 271 7.45 -18.28 -14.49
N ARG A 272 6.34 -18.12 -15.24
CA ARG A 272 5.39 -17.02 -15.02
C ARG A 272 4.75 -17.10 -13.63
N ASP A 273 4.26 -18.27 -13.22
CA ASP A 273 3.63 -18.45 -11.90
C ASP A 273 4.58 -18.07 -10.76
N PHE A 274 5.87 -18.46 -10.88
CA PHE A 274 6.91 -18.04 -9.95
C PHE A 274 7.11 -16.52 -9.95
N ILE A 275 7.19 -15.91 -11.14
CA ILE A 275 7.38 -14.47 -11.28
C ILE A 275 6.17 -13.70 -10.73
N HIS A 276 4.94 -14.15 -10.96
CA HIS A 276 3.72 -13.53 -10.42
C HIS A 276 3.78 -13.50 -8.89
N ALA A 277 4.11 -14.62 -8.27
CA ALA A 277 4.22 -14.74 -6.81
C ALA A 277 5.36 -13.89 -6.24
N ALA A 278 6.54 -13.95 -6.85
CA ALA A 278 7.68 -13.13 -6.45
C ALA A 278 7.40 -11.64 -6.66
N TYR A 279 6.70 -11.27 -7.73
CA TYR A 279 6.34 -9.89 -8.03
C TYR A 279 5.33 -9.38 -7.02
N LEU A 280 4.22 -10.07 -6.77
CA LEU A 280 3.19 -9.67 -5.80
C LEU A 280 3.77 -9.47 -4.39
N CYS A 281 4.62 -10.40 -3.96
CA CYS A 281 5.24 -10.35 -2.63
C CYS A 281 6.37 -9.30 -2.50
N GLY A 282 6.64 -8.52 -3.55
CA GLY A 282 7.71 -7.51 -3.54
C GLY A 282 9.13 -8.09 -3.52
N TYR A 283 9.30 -9.34 -3.97
CA TYR A 283 10.61 -9.97 -4.15
C TYR A 283 11.23 -9.68 -5.51
N ALA A 284 10.40 -9.37 -6.51
CA ALA A 284 10.84 -9.13 -7.88
C ALA A 284 10.53 -7.71 -8.38
N GLN A 285 11.37 -7.23 -9.29
CA GLN A 285 11.17 -6.02 -10.07
C GLN A 285 11.26 -6.30 -11.56
N LEU A 286 10.47 -5.56 -12.34
CA LEU A 286 10.64 -5.51 -13.79
C LEU A 286 11.71 -4.47 -14.12
N GLN A 287 12.60 -4.84 -15.02
CA GLN A 287 13.55 -3.94 -15.65
C GLN A 287 13.12 -3.79 -17.10
N ALA A 288 12.87 -2.54 -17.51
CA ALA A 288 12.62 -2.26 -18.92
C ALA A 288 13.83 -2.78 -19.70
N ALA A 289 13.57 -3.47 -20.82
CA ALA A 289 14.64 -3.81 -21.73
C ALA A 289 15.30 -2.51 -22.17
N LEU A 290 16.51 -2.23 -21.65
CA LEU A 290 17.40 -1.32 -22.34
C LEU A 290 17.62 -1.99 -23.70
N ALA A 291 17.28 -1.28 -24.78
CA ALA A 291 17.65 -1.67 -26.12
C ALA A 291 19.18 -1.64 -26.19
N THR A 292 19.81 -2.69 -25.68
CA THR A 292 21.25 -2.88 -25.75
C THR A 292 21.47 -3.52 -27.12
N PRO A 293 22.14 -2.85 -28.06
CA PRO A 293 22.43 -3.47 -29.34
C PRO A 293 23.22 -4.74 -29.08
N MET A 294 22.78 -5.83 -29.70
CA MET A 294 23.44 -7.12 -29.65
C MET A 294 24.83 -6.97 -30.28
N MET A 295 25.83 -6.61 -29.48
CA MET A 295 27.23 -6.74 -29.88
C MET A 295 27.64 -8.17 -29.59
N ALA A 296 27.82 -8.93 -30.66
CA ALA A 296 28.71 -10.06 -30.65
C ALA A 296 30.13 -9.56 -30.40
N THR A 297 30.79 -10.07 -29.36
CA THR A 297 32.25 -10.26 -29.34
C THR A 297 32.64 -11.34 -28.34
N ASP A 298 33.63 -12.11 -28.76
CA ASP A 298 34.24 -13.27 -28.11
C ASP A 298 34.78 -13.03 -26.69
N GLY A 299 34.81 -14.12 -25.92
CA GLY A 299 35.96 -14.48 -25.10
C GLY A 299 36.21 -13.73 -23.79
N SER A 300 35.59 -14.20 -22.70
CA SER A 300 36.31 -14.30 -21.42
C SER A 300 35.74 -15.45 -20.58
N ARG A 301 36.39 -16.60 -20.72
CA ARG A 301 36.09 -17.88 -20.07
C ARG A 301 37.07 -18.04 -18.91
N ALA A 302 36.90 -17.29 -17.82
CA ALA A 302 37.69 -17.49 -16.61
C ALA A 302 36.99 -16.85 -15.40
N ASP A 303 36.01 -17.54 -14.81
CA ASP A 303 35.67 -17.41 -13.37
C ASP A 303 34.61 -18.40 -12.89
N SER A 304 33.83 -19.00 -13.80
CA SER A 304 32.85 -20.04 -13.46
C SER A 304 33.45 -21.42 -13.14
N GLY A 305 34.76 -21.61 -13.33
CA GLY A 305 35.45 -22.89 -13.15
C GLY A 305 36.03 -23.13 -11.74
N LEU A 306 36.15 -22.09 -10.91
CA LEU A 306 36.87 -22.18 -9.63
C LEU A 306 36.00 -22.81 -8.54
N LEU A 307 34.72 -22.42 -8.48
CA LEU A 307 33.73 -23.04 -7.58
C LEU A 307 33.38 -24.48 -7.99
N ALA A 308 33.31 -24.77 -9.30
CA ALA A 308 33.08 -26.12 -9.81
C ALA A 308 34.28 -27.07 -9.59
N ARG A 309 35.49 -26.54 -9.41
CA ARG A 309 36.69 -27.29 -9.01
C ARG A 309 36.75 -27.52 -7.50
N LEU A 310 36.41 -26.50 -6.69
CA LEU A 310 36.32 -26.62 -5.23
C LEU A 310 35.25 -27.65 -4.80
N TRP A 311 34.08 -27.66 -5.46
CA TRP A 311 33.03 -28.64 -5.19
C TRP A 311 33.42 -30.09 -5.54
N ARG A 312 34.27 -30.29 -6.55
CA ARG A 312 34.79 -31.63 -6.91
C ARG A 312 35.88 -32.11 -5.96
N HIS A 313 36.68 -31.20 -5.42
CA HIS A 313 37.71 -31.56 -4.43
C HIS A 313 37.10 -31.97 -3.08
N LEU A 314 36.01 -31.33 -2.66
CA LEU A 314 35.32 -31.67 -1.41
C LEU A 314 34.65 -33.07 -1.46
N ARG A 315 34.12 -33.50 -2.61
CA ARG A 315 33.55 -34.86 -2.75
C ARG A 315 34.58 -35.95 -3.05
N GLY A 316 35.80 -35.59 -3.43
CA GLY A 316 36.89 -36.55 -3.64
C GLY A 316 37.60 -36.97 -2.35
N SER A 317 37.47 -36.19 -1.28
CA SER A 317 38.17 -36.41 -0.01
C SER A 317 37.47 -37.39 0.95
N GLU A 318 36.25 -37.85 0.63
CA GLU A 318 35.50 -38.81 1.48
C GLU A 318 35.59 -40.27 0.99
N ARG A 319 36.52 -40.59 0.09
CA ARG A 319 36.71 -41.97 -0.39
C ARG A 319 38.04 -42.62 0.01
N ASN A 320 38.82 -42.00 0.88
CA ASN A 320 40.01 -42.62 1.50
C ASN A 320 40.04 -42.30 3.01
N ALA A 321 39.06 -42.84 3.74
CA ALA A 321 39.14 -43.12 5.17
C ALA A 321 38.62 -44.54 5.39
#